data_AF-A0A9X3X8T8-F1
#
_entry.id   AF-A0A9X3X8T8-F1
#
_cell.length_a   1.000
_cell.length_b   1.000
_cell.length_c   1.000
_cell.angle_alpha   90.00
_cell.angle_beta   90.00
_cell.angle_gamma   90.00
#
_symmetry.space_group_name_H-M   'P 1'
#
loop_
_entity.id
_entity.type
_entity.pdbx_description
1 polymer ?
#
loop_
_entity_poly.entity_id
_entity_poly.type
_entity_poly.pdbx_seq_one_letter_code
_entity_poly.pdbx_strand_id
1 'polypeptide(L)'
;MSEPTWKKLVEQLKRKGHESPYLDRLRDRVPTHLGGNDLAAEILREMASSLGRSEDKINAALLELEVLGLAIDELVAAGAERNQVEIRVRVAAFNEGCARAELALWELRVHREALGFLRNDDLATLYPIPPRRRA
;
A
#
# COMPACT_ATOMS: atom_id res chain seq x y z
N MET A 1 3.97 -27.96 9.93
CA MET A 1 5.09 -27.03 9.65
C MET A 1 6.26 -27.43 10.54
N SER A 2 7.43 -27.70 9.97
CA SER A 2 8.58 -28.22 10.73
C SER A 2 9.14 -27.12 11.64
N GLU A 3 9.35 -27.46 12.90
CA GLU A 3 9.89 -26.55 13.91
C GLU A 3 11.32 -26.10 13.52
N PRO A 4 11.65 -24.80 13.62
CA PRO A 4 12.95 -24.30 13.17
C PRO A 4 14.12 -25.01 13.87
N THR A 5 15.07 -25.52 13.08
CA THR A 5 16.22 -26.33 13.52
C THR A 5 17.01 -25.70 14.67
N TRP A 6 17.05 -24.36 14.76
CA TRP A 6 17.75 -23.63 15.82
C TRP A 6 17.13 -23.82 17.22
N LYS A 7 15.80 -23.96 17.35
CA LYS A 7 15.14 -24.18 18.65
C LYS A 7 15.55 -25.52 19.27
N LYS A 8 15.65 -26.57 18.45
CA LYS A 8 16.10 -27.90 18.89
C LYS A 8 17.54 -27.89 19.38
N LEU A 9 18.41 -27.11 18.74
CA LEU A 9 19.82 -26.95 19.13
C LEU A 9 19.96 -26.16 20.45
N VAL A 10 19.15 -25.13 20.67
CA VAL A 10 19.13 -24.36 21.93
C VAL A 10 18.66 -25.23 23.11
N GLU A 11 17.62 -26.05 22.93
CA GLU A 11 17.14 -26.94 23.99
C GLU A 11 18.12 -28.09 24.31
N GLN A 12 18.86 -28.59 23.32
CA GLN A 12 19.94 -29.55 23.56
C GLN A 12 21.11 -28.95 24.35
N LEU A 13 21.43 -27.68 24.14
CA LEU A 13 22.50 -26.98 24.86
C LEU A 13 22.10 -26.69 26.32
N LYS A 14 20.85 -26.28 26.56
CA LYS A 14 20.32 -26.10 27.92
C LYS A 14 20.36 -27.39 28.74
N ARG A 15 19.98 -28.54 28.14
CA ARG A 15 20.06 -29.86 28.80
C ARG A 15 21.48 -30.28 29.18
N LYS A 16 22.50 -29.77 28.50
CA LYS A 16 23.92 -30.10 28.74
C LYS A 16 24.63 -29.07 29.64
N GLY A 17 23.93 -28.03 30.11
CA GLY A 17 24.49 -27.01 31.00
C GLY A 17 25.69 -26.26 30.41
N HIS A 18 25.77 -26.18 29.08
CA HIS A 18 26.97 -25.68 28.40
C HIS A 18 26.77 -24.22 27.97
N GLU A 19 27.61 -23.32 28.50
CA GLU A 19 27.64 -21.92 28.11
C GLU A 19 28.42 -21.75 26.79
N SER A 20 27.84 -21.02 25.83
CA SER A 20 28.45 -20.83 24.51
C SER A 20 28.47 -19.34 24.14
N PRO A 21 29.63 -18.77 23.79
CA PRO A 21 29.74 -17.36 23.41
C PRO A 21 28.99 -17.02 22.10
N TYR A 22 28.52 -18.02 21.33
CA TYR A 22 27.67 -17.81 20.16
C TYR A 22 26.18 -17.63 20.51
N LEU A 23 25.74 -18.19 21.64
CA LEU A 23 24.40 -17.99 22.20
C LEU A 23 24.24 -16.56 22.71
N ASP A 24 25.29 -16.04 23.36
CA ASP A 24 25.33 -14.65 23.83
C ASP A 24 25.25 -13.65 22.65
N ARG A 25 25.95 -13.92 21.54
CA ARG A 25 25.85 -13.10 20.32
C ARG A 25 24.47 -13.12 19.67
N LEU A 26 23.74 -14.23 19.76
CA LEU A 26 22.35 -14.31 19.29
C LEU A 26 21.39 -13.57 20.22
N ARG A 27 21.64 -13.63 21.54
CA ARG A 27 20.89 -12.85 22.54
C ARG A 27 21.13 -11.35 22.37
N ASP A 28 22.37 -10.92 22.16
CA ASP A 28 22.74 -9.52 21.92
C ASP A 28 22.16 -8.97 20.61
N ARG A 29 21.85 -9.85 19.64
CA ARG A 29 21.16 -9.46 18.40
C ARG A 29 19.66 -9.27 18.55
N VAL A 30 19.07 -9.72 19.67
CA VAL A 30 17.66 -9.50 19.98
C VAL A 30 17.63 -8.31 20.95
N PRO A 31 17.19 -7.12 20.53
CA PRO A 31 17.21 -5.96 21.41
C PRO A 31 16.20 -6.15 22.55
N THR A 32 16.67 -6.61 23.69
CA THR A 32 16.07 -6.35 24.99
C THR A 32 16.78 -5.12 25.54
N HIS A 33 16.12 -3.97 25.68
CA HIS A 33 16.22 -3.05 26.83
C HIS A 33 15.50 -1.71 26.53
N LEU A 34 14.74 -1.29 27.53
CA LEU A 34 13.81 -0.16 27.55
C LEU A 34 14.55 1.19 27.61
N GLY A 35 14.83 1.74 26.43
CA GLY A 35 14.84 3.17 26.10
C GLY A 35 14.19 3.46 24.74
N GLY A 36 13.73 2.41 24.06
CA GLY A 36 13.30 2.40 22.65
C GLY A 36 11.79 2.51 22.42
N ASN A 37 11.01 2.99 23.39
CA ASN A 37 9.58 3.24 23.16
C ASN A 37 9.35 4.45 22.23
N ASP A 38 10.34 5.34 22.07
CA ASP A 38 10.22 6.51 21.19
C ASP A 38 10.67 6.22 19.76
N LEU A 39 11.86 5.63 19.55
CA LEU A 39 12.36 5.36 18.19
C LEU A 39 11.51 4.32 17.44
N ALA A 40 11.12 3.21 18.09
CA ALA A 40 10.27 2.22 17.45
C ALA A 40 8.88 2.80 17.13
N ALA A 41 8.33 3.62 18.04
CA ALA A 41 7.05 4.30 17.82
C ALA A 41 7.15 5.42 16.78
N GLU A 42 8.28 6.11 16.68
CA GLU A 42 8.58 7.10 15.65
C GLU A 42 8.69 6.44 14.28
N ILE A 43 9.44 5.34 14.16
CA ILE A 43 9.52 4.55 12.92
C ILE A 43 8.13 4.03 12.52
N LEU A 44 7.36 3.48 13.46
CA LEU A 44 5.98 3.03 13.20
C LEU A 44 5.08 4.19 12.75
N ARG A 45 5.18 5.38 13.37
CA ARG A 45 4.42 6.57 12.96
C ARG A 45 4.82 7.04 11.57
N GLU A 46 6.11 7.07 11.24
CA GLU A 46 6.58 7.51 9.93
C GLU A 46 6.18 6.51 8.83
N MET A 47 6.27 5.21 9.10
CA MET A 47 5.76 4.16 8.20
C MET A 47 4.24 4.29 8.00
N ALA A 48 3.47 4.50 9.06
CA ALA A 48 2.03 4.73 8.97
C ALA A 48 1.69 6.00 8.19
N SER A 49 2.43 7.10 8.39
CA SER A 49 2.30 8.35 7.65
C SER A 49 2.65 8.19 6.17
N SER A 50 3.71 7.46 5.84
CA SER A 50 4.10 7.16 4.45
C SER A 50 3.05 6.30 3.73
N LEU A 51 2.47 5.33 4.44
CA LEU A 51 1.38 4.51 3.94
C LEU A 51 0.10 5.32 3.74
N GLY A 52 -0.27 6.16 4.71
CA GLY A 52 -1.39 7.09 4.61
C GLY A 52 -1.25 8.03 3.41
N ARG A 53 -0.07 8.61 3.17
CA ARG A 53 0.19 9.43 1.98
C ARG A 53 0.03 8.66 0.67
N SER A 54 0.39 7.38 0.65
CA SER A 54 0.18 6.52 -0.54
C SER A 54 -1.30 6.21 -0.77
N GLU A 55 -2.05 6.03 0.31
CA GLU A 55 -3.51 5.88 0.27
C GLU A 55 -4.22 7.19 -0.16
N ASP A 56 -3.78 8.34 0.33
CA ASP A 56 -4.31 9.65 -0.07
C ASP A 56 -4.16 9.90 -1.58
N LYS A 57 -3.06 9.43 -2.19
CA LYS A 57 -2.86 9.54 -3.64
C LYS A 57 -3.93 8.80 -4.44
N ILE A 58 -4.28 7.56 -4.06
CA ILE A 58 -5.32 6.80 -4.77
C ILE A 58 -6.70 7.42 -4.52
N ASN A 59 -6.98 7.85 -3.28
CA ASN A 59 -8.23 8.53 -2.95
C ASN A 59 -8.42 9.82 -3.75
N ALA A 60 -7.37 10.65 -3.87
CA ALA A 60 -7.40 11.86 -4.68
C ALA A 60 -7.61 11.55 -6.17
N ALA A 61 -6.92 10.55 -6.72
CA ALA A 61 -7.10 10.14 -8.11
C ALA A 61 -8.52 9.63 -8.41
N LEU A 62 -9.12 8.87 -7.49
CA LEU A 62 -10.51 8.40 -7.61
C LEU A 62 -11.51 9.57 -7.53
N LEU A 63 -11.29 10.52 -6.63
CA LEU A 63 -12.12 11.72 -6.53
C LEU A 63 -12.05 12.58 -7.81
N GLU A 64 -10.87 12.76 -8.38
CA GLU A 64 -10.70 13.42 -9.68
C GLU A 64 -11.52 12.73 -10.78
N LEU A 65 -11.53 11.39 -10.79
CA LEU A 65 -12.32 10.60 -11.74
C LEU A 65 -13.81 10.79 -11.55
N GLU A 66 -14.32 10.84 -10.31
CA GLU A 66 -15.73 11.13 -10.03
C GLU A 66 -16.13 12.51 -10.57
N VAL A 67 -15.32 13.54 -10.29
CA VAL A 67 -15.57 14.91 -10.77
C VAL A 67 -15.57 14.97 -12.30
N LEU A 68 -14.58 14.35 -12.96
CA LEU A 68 -14.52 14.29 -14.42
C LEU A 68 -15.68 13.50 -15.02
N GLY A 69 -16.07 12.40 -14.39
CA GLY A 69 -17.22 11.56 -14.79
C GLY A 69 -18.52 12.36 -14.79
N LEU A 70 -18.81 13.06 -13.68
CA LEU A 70 -19.97 13.93 -13.56
C LEU A 70 -19.96 15.04 -14.62
N ALA A 71 -18.82 15.70 -14.82
CA ALA A 71 -18.69 16.77 -15.82
C ALA A 71 -18.88 16.28 -17.26
N ILE A 72 -18.51 15.03 -17.58
CA ILE A 72 -18.81 14.40 -18.88
C ILE A 72 -20.32 14.14 -18.99
N ASP A 73 -20.92 13.56 -17.94
CA ASP A 73 -22.33 13.19 -17.93
C ASP A 73 -23.25 14.42 -18.08
N GLU A 74 -22.89 15.54 -17.43
CA GLU A 74 -23.56 16.84 -17.59
C GLU A 74 -23.48 17.38 -19.02
N LEU A 75 -22.31 17.31 -19.68
CA LEU A 75 -22.16 17.77 -21.06
C LEU A 75 -22.96 16.92 -22.04
N VAL A 76 -22.99 15.61 -21.81
CA VAL A 76 -23.78 14.66 -22.61
C VAL A 76 -25.26 14.99 -22.45
N ALA A 77 -25.73 15.23 -21.22
CA ALA A 77 -27.10 15.63 -20.93
C ALA A 77 -27.48 17.00 -21.54
N ALA A 78 -26.54 17.95 -21.58
CA ALA A 78 -26.73 19.27 -22.18
C ALA A 78 -26.74 19.27 -23.72
N GLY A 79 -26.36 18.16 -24.36
CA GLY A 79 -26.40 17.98 -25.81
C GLY A 79 -25.05 17.59 -26.40
N ALA A 80 -24.87 16.28 -26.63
CA ALA A 80 -23.61 15.68 -27.07
C ALA A 80 -23.04 16.25 -28.38
N GLU A 81 -23.88 16.56 -29.38
CA GLU A 81 -23.40 17.08 -30.67
C GLU A 81 -22.78 18.48 -30.56
N ARG A 82 -23.36 19.36 -29.73
CA ARG A 82 -22.84 20.72 -29.52
C ARG A 82 -21.55 20.71 -28.71
N ASN A 83 -21.43 19.76 -27.79
CA ASN A 83 -20.31 19.66 -26.86
C ASN A 83 -19.28 18.60 -27.26
N GLN A 84 -19.35 18.06 -28.49
CA GLN A 84 -18.58 16.86 -28.87
C GLN A 84 -17.07 17.01 -28.66
N VAL A 85 -16.51 18.17 -29.00
CA VAL A 85 -15.07 18.44 -28.81
C VAL A 85 -14.71 18.44 -27.33
N GLU A 86 -15.48 19.14 -26.50
CA GLU A 86 -15.25 19.24 -25.05
C GLU A 86 -15.41 17.87 -24.36
N ILE A 87 -16.43 17.10 -24.76
CA ILE A 87 -16.63 15.74 -24.27
C ILE A 87 -15.41 14.87 -24.57
N ARG A 88 -14.88 14.93 -25.79
CA ARG A 88 -13.67 14.17 -26.18
C ARG A 88 -12.46 14.54 -25.34
N VAL A 89 -12.24 15.84 -25.10
CA VAL A 89 -11.15 16.32 -24.25
C VAL A 89 -11.30 15.81 -22.82
N ARG A 90 -12.50 15.89 -22.24
CA ARG A 90 -12.75 15.40 -20.88
C ARG A 90 -12.68 13.88 -20.76
N VAL A 91 -13.11 13.14 -21.78
CA VAL A 91 -12.94 11.68 -21.85
C VAL A 91 -11.46 11.30 -21.91
N ALA A 92 -10.65 12.03 -22.66
CA ALA A 92 -9.20 11.82 -22.68
C ALA A 92 -8.59 12.06 -21.28
N ALA A 93 -8.93 13.17 -20.63
CA ALA A 93 -8.49 13.47 -19.27
C ALA A 93 -8.96 12.42 -18.24
N PHE A 94 -10.19 11.93 -18.37
CA PHE A 94 -10.72 10.84 -17.54
C PHE A 94 -9.93 9.54 -17.73
N ASN A 95 -9.60 9.18 -18.98
CA ASN A 95 -8.83 7.97 -19.27
C ASN A 95 -7.37 8.07 -18.77
N GLU A 96 -6.78 9.26 -18.83
CA GLU A 96 -5.49 9.54 -18.18
C GLU A 96 -5.59 9.43 -16.66
N GLY A 97 -6.66 9.96 -16.07
CA GLY A 97 -6.98 9.80 -14.65
C GLY A 97 -7.07 8.34 -14.24
N CYS A 98 -7.67 7.47 -15.07
CA CYS A 98 -7.74 6.03 -14.82
C CYS A 98 -6.34 5.43 -14.74
N ALA A 99 -5.44 5.80 -15.66
CA ALA A 99 -4.05 5.35 -15.62
C ALA A 99 -3.29 5.87 -14.39
N ARG A 100 -3.55 7.10 -13.95
CA ARG A 100 -2.99 7.65 -12.69
C ARG A 100 -3.48 6.88 -11.47
N ALA A 101 -4.77 6.56 -11.40
CA ALA A 101 -5.34 5.75 -10.33
C ALA A 101 -4.75 4.33 -10.34
N GLU A 102 -4.58 3.70 -11.51
CA GLU A 102 -3.94 2.39 -11.63
C GLU A 102 -2.49 2.41 -11.09
N LEU A 103 -1.74 3.46 -11.41
CA LEU A 103 -0.39 3.66 -10.89
C LEU A 103 -0.38 3.87 -9.37
N ALA A 104 -1.25 4.74 -8.84
CA ALA A 104 -1.34 5.00 -7.40
C ALA A 104 -1.72 3.74 -6.61
N LEU A 105 -2.63 2.91 -7.14
CA LEU A 105 -3.01 1.63 -6.55
C LEU A 105 -1.83 0.64 -6.55
N TRP A 106 -1.05 0.61 -7.63
CA TRP A 106 0.17 -0.17 -7.71
C TRP A 106 1.23 0.30 -6.69
N GLU A 107 1.43 1.61 -6.55
CA GLU A 107 2.33 2.19 -5.55
C GLU A 107 1.93 1.79 -4.13
N LEU A 108 0.64 1.89 -3.80
CA LEU A 108 0.10 1.48 -2.50
C LEU A 108 0.37 -0.01 -2.24
N ARG A 109 0.14 -0.88 -3.23
CA ARG A 109 0.42 -2.31 -3.12
C ARG A 109 1.90 -2.57 -2.85
N VAL A 110 2.80 -1.96 -3.63
CA VAL A 110 4.26 -2.12 -3.46
C VAL A 110 4.70 -1.65 -2.08
N HIS A 111 4.16 -0.53 -1.60
CA HIS A 111 4.51 -0.02 -0.28
C HIS A 111 4.02 -0.93 0.85
N ARG A 112 2.82 -1.50 0.72
CA ARG A 112 2.30 -2.54 1.62
C ARG A 112 3.19 -3.78 1.63
N GLU A 113 3.59 -4.28 0.46
CA GLU A 113 4.47 -5.44 0.34
C GLU A 113 5.84 -5.20 0.98
N ALA A 114 6.41 -3.99 0.82
CA ALA A 114 7.65 -3.59 1.45
C ALA A 114 7.59 -3.58 2.99
N LEU A 115 6.40 -3.33 3.55
CA LEU A 115 6.12 -3.41 5.00
C LEU A 115 5.74 -4.83 5.47
N GLY A 116 5.70 -5.81 4.56
CA GLY A 116 5.42 -7.22 4.86
C GLY A 116 3.94 -7.61 4.77
N PHE A 117 3.07 -6.75 4.23
CA PHE A 117 1.67 -7.11 3.96
C PHE A 117 1.57 -7.95 2.68
N LEU A 118 1.36 -9.25 2.83
CA LEU A 118 1.31 -10.22 1.72
C LEU A 118 -0.09 -10.42 1.12
N ARG A 119 -1.13 -9.92 1.77
CA ARG A 119 -2.52 -9.99 1.30
C ARG A 119 -2.96 -8.62 0.82
N ASN A 120 -3.15 -8.50 -0.49
CA ASN A 120 -3.52 -7.25 -1.17
C ASN A 120 -4.71 -7.44 -2.11
N ASP A 121 -5.39 -8.59 -2.06
CA ASP A 121 -6.52 -8.94 -2.93
C ASP A 121 -7.74 -8.03 -2.68
N ASP A 122 -7.81 -7.44 -1.49
CA ASP A 122 -8.83 -6.50 -1.05
C ASP A 122 -8.69 -5.10 -1.68
N LEU A 123 -7.48 -4.72 -2.13
CA LEU A 123 -7.22 -3.38 -2.66
C LEU A 123 -8.11 -3.03 -3.86
N ALA A 124 -8.38 -3.99 -4.75
CA ALA A 124 -9.28 -3.77 -5.88
C ALA A 124 -10.75 -3.54 -5.46
N THR A 125 -11.14 -4.07 -4.30
CA THR A 125 -12.48 -3.86 -3.73
C THR A 125 -12.57 -2.52 -3.00
N LEU A 126 -11.51 -2.13 -2.29
CA LEU A 126 -11.43 -0.86 -1.55
C LEU A 126 -11.29 0.35 -2.47
N TYR A 127 -10.57 0.20 -3.58
CA TYR A 127 -10.26 1.27 -4.52
C TYR A 127 -10.73 0.90 -5.94
N PRO A 128 -12.06 0.87 -6.20
CA PRO A 128 -12.59 0.47 -7.48
C PRO A 128 -12.34 1.56 -8.54
N ILE A 129 -11.39 1.30 -9.45
CA ILE A 129 -11.10 2.20 -10.57
C ILE A 129 -12.16 2.00 -11.67
N PRO A 130 -12.88 3.04 -12.10
CA PRO A 130 -13.90 2.91 -13.13
C PRO A 130 -13.29 2.52 -14.49
N PRO A 131 -14.07 1.86 -15.37
CA PRO A 131 -13.61 1.52 -16.71
C PRO A 131 -13.38 2.79 -17.55
N ARG A 132 -12.36 2.74 -18.41
CA ARG A 132 -12.09 3.80 -19.41
C ARG A 132 -13.30 4.05 -20.30
N ARG A 133 -13.57 5.31 -20.60
CA ARG A 133 -14.69 5.75 -21.44
C ARG A 133 -14.25 5.85 -22.90
N ARG A 134 -15.17 5.56 -23.82
CA ARG A 134 -14.95 5.76 -25.27
C ARG A 134 -15.27 7.20 -25.66
N ALA A 135 -14.46 7.78 -26.55
CA ALA A 135 -14.57 9.14 -27.06
C ALA A 135 -15.34 9.22 -28.39
#